data_AF-A0A838IFY1-F1
#
_entry.id   AF-A0A838IFY1-F1
#
_cell.length_a   1.000
_cell.length_b   1.000
_cell.length_c   1.000
_cell.angle_alpha   90.00
_cell.angle_beta   90.00
_cell.angle_gamma   90.00
#
_symmetry.space_group_name_H-M   'P 1'
#
loop_
_entity.id
_entity.type
_entity.pdbx_description
1 polymer ?
#
loop_
_entity_poly.entity_id
_entity_poly.type
_entity_poly.pdbx_seq_one_letter_code
_entity_poly.pdbx_strand_id
1 'polypeptide(L)'
;MNTAHQRRFLIRAAHLALLASLAGACAFEPGEPWGYVETTITLSEIDEPAAITISSVELGLRTLRLYSTGSASGPAADFDPANPPPGFSLCHNGHCHADDGSLPSYAEVAAAGQGSAGPILSATKDLHTFLAPNKAISATVEITDRAPLSQADVELSRLVIHGTAQRADADRPIVISVPVNGARLAAAVSISIGRGHDHHQDLGLSIALPADLLAGLDVESLEVGPDGTLTVSATSHRALAEALAARFGEEAALLH
;
A
#
# COMPACT_ATOMS: atom_id res chain seq x y z
N MET A 1 -14.19 66.89 -39.25
CA MET A 1 -14.59 65.70 -38.46
C MET A 1 -13.45 64.70 -38.54
N ASN A 2 -12.86 64.32 -37.39
CA ASN A 2 -11.46 63.88 -37.27
C ASN A 2 -11.36 62.36 -37.11
N THR A 3 -11.03 61.65 -38.20
CA THR A 3 -11.08 60.17 -38.33
C THR A 3 -9.90 59.42 -37.68
N ALA A 4 -8.94 60.13 -37.10
CA ALA A 4 -7.72 59.53 -36.54
C ALA A 4 -7.90 58.93 -35.13
N HIS A 5 -8.89 59.38 -34.35
CA HIS A 5 -9.10 58.89 -32.97
C HIS A 5 -9.89 57.58 -32.87
N GLN A 6 -10.74 57.25 -33.85
CA GLN A 6 -11.52 56.00 -33.82
C GLN A 6 -10.69 54.73 -34.11
N ARG A 7 -9.61 54.83 -34.89
CA ARG A 7 -8.76 53.67 -35.23
C ARG A 7 -7.90 53.17 -34.06
N ARG A 8 -7.55 54.03 -33.10
CA ARG A 8 -6.74 53.63 -31.92
C ARG A 8 -7.56 52.92 -30.84
N PHE A 9 -8.89 53.09 -30.81
CA PHE A 9 -9.77 52.44 -29.84
C PHE A 9 -10.08 50.99 -30.22
N LEU A 10 -10.20 50.69 -31.52
CA LEU A 10 -10.50 49.34 -32.03
C LEU A 10 -9.31 48.36 -31.87
N ILE A 11 -8.06 48.85 -31.95
CA ILE A 11 -6.87 47.99 -31.81
C ILE A 11 -6.67 47.56 -30.34
N ARG A 12 -7.04 48.38 -29.35
CA ARG A 12 -6.93 48.02 -27.92
C ARG A 12 -8.01 47.04 -27.46
N ALA A 13 -9.21 47.07 -28.05
CA ALA A 13 -10.28 46.13 -27.75
C ALA A 13 -9.98 44.70 -28.27
N ALA A 14 -9.27 44.58 -29.40
CA ALA A 14 -8.89 43.29 -29.97
C ALA A 14 -7.84 42.54 -29.12
N HIS A 15 -6.95 43.25 -28.42
CA HIS A 15 -5.95 42.61 -27.55
C HIS A 15 -6.51 42.12 -26.21
N LEU A 16 -7.60 42.71 -25.70
CA LEU A 16 -8.23 42.26 -24.45
C LEU A 16 -9.07 40.98 -24.63
N ALA A 17 -9.67 40.79 -25.81
CA ALA A 17 -10.46 39.59 -26.11
C ALA A 17 -9.58 38.34 -26.39
N LEU A 18 -8.34 38.53 -26.87
CA LEU A 18 -7.41 37.43 -27.16
C LEU A 18 -6.71 36.90 -25.90
N LEU A 19 -6.54 37.71 -24.85
CA LEU A 19 -6.02 37.22 -23.56
C LEU A 19 -7.06 36.40 -22.77
N ALA A 20 -8.35 36.64 -22.98
CA ALA A 20 -9.41 35.91 -22.27
C ALA A 20 -9.62 34.47 -22.80
N SER A 21 -9.15 34.16 -24.00
CA SER A 21 -9.28 32.83 -24.62
C SER A 21 -8.06 31.91 -24.36
N LEU A 22 -6.97 32.44 -23.80
CA LEU A 22 -5.81 31.65 -23.35
C LEU A 22 -5.92 31.24 -21.88
N ALA A 23 -6.92 31.74 -21.15
CA ALA A 23 -7.29 31.25 -19.83
C ALA A 23 -8.29 30.09 -19.94
N GLY A 24 -8.09 29.20 -20.92
CA GLY A 24 -8.73 27.90 -20.96
C GLY A 24 -8.26 27.14 -19.72
N ALA A 25 -9.00 27.31 -18.63
CA ALA A 25 -8.83 26.53 -17.43
C ALA A 25 -8.82 25.07 -17.87
N CYS A 26 -7.68 24.40 -17.65
CA CYS A 26 -7.56 22.95 -17.73
C CYS A 26 -8.48 22.36 -16.65
N ALA A 27 -9.77 22.36 -16.92
CA ALA A 27 -10.71 21.57 -16.17
C ALA A 27 -10.41 20.13 -16.58
N PHE A 28 -9.90 19.35 -15.63
CA PHE A 28 -9.74 17.90 -15.77
C PHE A 28 -10.98 17.30 -16.43
N GLU A 29 -10.77 16.35 -17.34
CA GLU A 29 -11.88 15.64 -17.92
C GLU A 29 -12.58 14.86 -16.78
N PRO A 30 -13.93 14.84 -16.75
CA PRO A 30 -14.64 14.08 -15.73
C PRO A 30 -14.19 12.61 -15.73
N GLY A 31 -13.60 12.16 -14.61
CA GLY A 31 -13.13 10.80 -14.43
C GLY A 31 -11.62 10.59 -14.57
N GLU A 32 -10.84 11.62 -14.86
CA GLU A 32 -9.38 11.52 -14.76
C GLU A 32 -8.93 11.28 -13.29
N PRO A 33 -7.90 10.44 -13.06
CA PRO A 33 -7.34 10.26 -11.73
C PRO A 33 -6.70 11.56 -11.23
N TRP A 34 -6.64 11.73 -9.90
CA TRP A 34 -5.97 12.87 -9.27
C TRP A 34 -4.44 12.77 -9.32
N GLY A 35 -3.92 11.57 -9.57
CA GLY A 35 -2.51 11.31 -9.72
C GLY A 35 -2.24 9.81 -9.91
N TYR A 36 -0.96 9.52 -10.13
CA TYR A 36 -0.44 8.18 -10.29
C TYR A 36 0.67 7.92 -9.27
N VAL A 37 0.71 6.70 -8.76
CA VAL A 37 1.81 6.22 -7.92
C VAL A 37 2.56 5.14 -8.67
N GLU A 38 3.81 5.43 -9.03
CA GLU A 38 4.73 4.48 -9.65
C GLU A 38 5.38 3.64 -8.55
N THR A 39 4.88 2.43 -8.35
CA THR A 39 5.34 1.55 -7.28
C THR A 39 6.41 0.61 -7.78
N THR A 40 7.51 0.47 -7.04
CA THR A 40 8.54 -0.54 -7.26
C THR A 40 8.63 -1.45 -6.05
N ILE A 41 8.37 -2.75 -6.24
CA ILE A 41 8.42 -3.76 -5.17
C ILE A 41 9.66 -4.63 -5.37
N THR A 42 10.43 -4.79 -4.30
CA THR A 42 11.66 -5.62 -4.24
C THR A 42 11.57 -6.66 -3.13
N LEU A 43 12.35 -7.73 -3.24
CA LEU A 43 12.46 -8.78 -2.23
C LEU A 43 13.91 -8.83 -1.75
N SER A 44 14.08 -8.72 -0.43
CA SER A 44 15.38 -8.82 0.22
C SER A 44 15.96 -10.22 0.07
N GLU A 45 17.28 -10.33 0.12
CA GLU A 45 17.95 -11.63 0.21
C GLU A 45 17.56 -12.34 1.52
N ILE A 46 17.57 -13.67 1.49
CA ILE A 46 17.29 -14.51 2.65
C ILE A 46 18.62 -14.98 3.24
N ASP A 47 18.71 -14.98 4.57
CA ASP A 47 19.83 -15.60 5.25
C ASP A 47 19.73 -17.13 5.11
N GLU A 48 20.82 -17.75 4.65
CA GLU A 48 20.85 -19.20 4.47
C GLU A 48 21.07 -19.91 5.82
N PRO A 49 20.18 -20.83 6.23
CA PRO A 49 20.44 -21.66 7.39
C PRO A 49 21.54 -22.68 7.09
N ALA A 50 22.31 -23.08 8.10
CA ALA A 50 23.44 -24.01 7.91
C ALA A 50 23.07 -25.34 7.24
N ALA A 51 21.84 -25.82 7.41
CA ALA A 51 21.38 -27.11 6.88
C ALA A 51 20.80 -27.04 5.45
N ILE A 52 20.55 -25.84 4.90
CA ILE A 52 19.91 -25.68 3.59
C ILE A 52 20.59 -24.55 2.82
N THR A 53 21.20 -24.89 1.69
CA THR A 53 21.69 -23.91 0.72
C THR A 53 20.55 -23.50 -0.20
N ILE A 54 20.24 -22.22 -0.29
CA ILE A 54 19.07 -21.72 -1.02
C ILE A 54 19.51 -21.33 -2.43
N SER A 55 18.89 -21.94 -3.44
CA SER A 55 19.20 -21.64 -4.84
C SER A 55 18.27 -20.59 -5.43
N SER A 56 17.00 -20.56 -5.01
CA SER A 56 16.07 -19.49 -5.36
C SER A 56 14.96 -19.34 -4.33
N VAL A 57 14.42 -18.12 -4.27
CA VAL A 57 13.17 -17.81 -3.56
C VAL A 57 12.25 -17.09 -4.53
N GLU A 58 10.97 -17.44 -4.51
CA GLU A 58 9.93 -16.77 -5.28
C GLU A 58 8.75 -16.47 -4.38
N LEU A 59 8.28 -15.22 -4.39
CA LEU A 59 7.12 -14.77 -3.65
C LEU A 59 6.03 -14.33 -4.62
N GLY A 60 4.90 -15.03 -4.60
CA GLY A 60 3.73 -14.72 -5.41
C GLY A 60 2.98 -13.52 -4.83
N LEU A 61 2.96 -12.40 -5.57
CA LEU A 61 2.23 -11.19 -5.25
C LEU A 61 0.85 -11.22 -5.91
N ARG A 62 -0.18 -10.87 -5.16
CA ARG A 62 -1.56 -10.85 -5.65
C ARG A 62 -2.05 -9.46 -5.95
N THR A 63 -2.04 -8.58 -4.94
CA THR A 63 -2.67 -7.26 -5.01
C THR A 63 -1.86 -6.25 -4.20
N LEU A 64 -1.69 -5.04 -4.73
CA LEU A 64 -1.23 -3.86 -4.01
C LEU A 64 -2.43 -2.97 -3.69
N ARG A 65 -2.51 -2.48 -2.45
CA ARG A 65 -3.57 -1.58 -1.98
C ARG A 65 -2.95 -0.36 -1.35
N LEU A 66 -3.52 0.80 -1.64
CA LEU A 66 -3.11 2.07 -1.04
C LEU A 66 -4.27 2.62 -0.24
N TYR A 67 -3.96 3.06 0.97
CA TYR A 67 -4.93 3.56 1.92
C TYR A 67 -4.61 5.00 2.28
N SER A 68 -5.65 5.80 2.40
CA SER A 68 -5.58 7.10 3.04
C SER A 68 -5.95 6.99 4.50
N THR A 69 -5.37 7.86 5.33
CA THR A 69 -5.98 8.15 6.63
C THR A 69 -7.29 8.85 6.33
N GLY A 70 -8.41 8.23 6.70
CA GLY A 70 -9.68 8.92 6.65
C GLY A 70 -9.60 10.16 7.54
N SER A 71 -9.48 11.34 6.95
CA SER A 71 -10.12 12.48 7.58
C SER A 71 -11.61 12.15 7.56
N ALA A 72 -12.26 12.11 8.72
CA ALA A 72 -13.70 11.99 8.81
C ALA A 72 -14.32 13.26 8.18
N SER A 73 -14.34 13.30 6.86
CA SER A 73 -14.86 14.35 6.01
C SER A 73 -16.02 13.82 5.16
N GLY A 74 -16.69 12.77 5.65
CA GLY A 74 -18.13 12.71 5.42
C GLY A 74 -18.78 13.94 6.07
N PRO A 75 -19.99 14.36 5.64
CA PRO A 75 -20.81 15.17 6.55
C PRO A 75 -20.80 14.46 7.90
N ALA A 76 -20.72 15.20 9.00
CA ALA A 76 -20.84 14.66 10.35
C ALA A 76 -22.23 14.00 10.49
N ALA A 77 -22.41 12.85 9.84
CA ALA A 77 -23.57 12.02 9.91
C ALA A 77 -23.49 11.48 11.34
N ASP A 78 -24.37 12.02 12.17
CA ASP A 78 -24.61 11.64 13.56
C ASP A 78 -23.64 12.15 14.62
N PHE A 79 -23.00 13.32 14.45
CA PHE A 79 -22.54 14.04 15.64
C PHE A 79 -23.76 14.63 16.38
N ASP A 80 -24.10 14.06 17.53
CA ASP A 80 -25.13 14.57 18.43
C ASP A 80 -24.52 15.54 19.45
N PRO A 81 -24.71 16.87 19.31
CA PRO A 81 -24.16 17.85 20.26
C PRO A 81 -24.76 17.72 21.66
N ALA A 82 -25.92 17.05 21.81
CA ALA A 82 -26.51 16.78 23.10
C ALA A 82 -25.83 15.61 23.83
N ASN A 83 -25.04 14.79 23.13
CA ASN A 83 -24.30 13.65 23.66
C ASN A 83 -22.85 13.63 23.14
N PRO A 84 -22.01 14.60 23.53
CA PRO A 84 -20.63 14.65 23.07
C PRO A 84 -19.79 13.46 23.58
N PRO A 85 -18.76 13.02 22.82
CA PRO A 85 -17.79 12.03 23.27
C PRO A 85 -17.04 12.45 24.55
N PRO A 86 -16.47 11.50 25.31
CA PRO A 86 -15.63 11.82 26.46
C PRO A 86 -14.49 12.78 26.10
N GLY A 87 -14.20 13.74 26.98
CA GLY A 87 -13.19 14.79 26.75
C GLY A 87 -13.73 16.06 26.10
N PHE A 88 -15.00 16.07 25.69
CA PHE A 88 -15.69 17.23 25.14
C PHE A 88 -16.98 17.52 25.91
N SER A 89 -17.30 18.80 26.07
CA SER A 89 -18.49 19.28 26.78
C SER A 89 -19.02 20.55 26.13
N LEU A 90 -20.20 21.01 26.56
CA LEU A 90 -20.76 22.32 26.19
C LEU A 90 -20.76 22.60 24.68
N CYS A 91 -21.25 21.66 23.88
CA CYS A 91 -21.30 21.82 22.43
C CYS A 91 -22.38 22.84 22.01
N HIS A 92 -21.98 23.96 21.41
CA HIS A 92 -22.89 24.97 20.87
C HIS A 92 -22.27 25.75 19.70
N ASN A 93 -23.12 26.31 18.84
CA ASN A 93 -22.71 27.15 17.69
C ASN A 93 -21.65 26.51 16.76
N GLY A 94 -21.65 25.18 16.66
CA GLY A 94 -20.73 24.45 15.79
C GLY A 94 -19.38 24.08 16.41
N HIS A 95 -19.17 24.31 17.72
CA HIS A 95 -17.95 23.94 18.45
C HIS A 95 -18.26 23.31 19.82
N CYS A 96 -17.32 22.53 20.37
CA CYS A 96 -17.38 22.00 21.74
C CYS A 96 -16.21 22.51 22.58
N HIS A 97 -16.36 22.52 23.90
CA HIS A 97 -15.27 22.75 24.84
C HIS A 97 -14.53 21.44 25.10
N ALA A 98 -13.25 21.40 24.79
CA ALA A 98 -12.38 20.29 25.20
C ALA A 98 -11.87 20.49 26.64
N ASP A 99 -11.52 19.40 27.32
CA ASP A 99 -10.97 19.45 28.69
C ASP A 99 -9.62 20.18 28.79
N ASP A 100 -8.90 20.30 27.67
CA ASP A 100 -7.65 21.07 27.56
C ASP A 100 -7.86 22.58 27.32
N GLY A 101 -9.13 23.01 27.21
CA GLY A 101 -9.52 24.41 26.97
C GLY A 101 -9.60 24.81 25.49
N SER A 102 -9.37 23.90 24.54
CA SER A 102 -9.57 24.15 23.11
C SER A 102 -11.06 24.17 22.71
N LEU A 103 -11.36 24.72 21.53
CA LEU A 103 -12.71 24.86 20.97
C LEU A 103 -12.85 24.19 19.59
N PRO A 104 -12.69 22.86 19.49
CA PRO A 104 -12.82 22.14 18.23
C PRO A 104 -14.23 22.27 17.64
N SER A 105 -14.31 22.34 16.33
CA SER A 105 -15.55 22.29 15.57
C SER A 105 -16.25 20.93 15.70
N TYR A 106 -17.55 20.88 15.43
CA TYR A 106 -18.31 19.62 15.43
C TYR A 106 -17.72 18.57 14.47
N ALA A 107 -17.12 18.99 13.35
CA ALA A 107 -16.44 18.09 12.43
C ALA A 107 -15.19 17.45 13.07
N GLU A 108 -14.40 18.25 13.78
CA GLU A 108 -13.22 17.77 14.51
C GLU A 108 -13.59 16.85 15.68
N VAL A 109 -14.67 17.17 16.41
CA VAL A 109 -15.18 16.32 17.50
C VAL A 109 -15.80 15.03 16.97
N ALA A 110 -16.54 15.09 15.85
CA ALA A 110 -17.06 13.90 15.18
C ALA A 110 -15.91 12.97 14.73
N ALA A 111 -14.85 13.56 14.18
CA ALA A 111 -13.64 12.84 13.79
C ALA A 111 -12.91 12.22 15.00
N ALA A 112 -12.92 12.89 16.15
CA ALA A 112 -12.30 12.39 17.39
C ALA A 112 -13.16 11.33 18.10
N GLY A 113 -14.49 11.45 18.02
CA GLY A 113 -15.46 10.58 18.69
C GLY A 113 -15.79 9.30 17.92
N GLN A 114 -15.69 9.33 16.59
CA GLN A 114 -15.68 8.12 15.77
C GLN A 114 -14.30 7.49 15.89
N GLY A 115 -14.10 6.72 16.96
CA GLY A 115 -12.83 6.05 17.27
C GLY A 115 -12.18 5.50 16.00
N SER A 116 -10.95 5.95 15.75
CA SER A 116 -10.11 5.65 14.58
C SER A 116 -10.92 5.19 13.36
N ALA A 117 -11.41 6.15 12.57
CA ALA A 117 -11.77 5.86 11.18
C ALA A 117 -10.61 5.06 10.57
N GLY A 118 -10.84 3.76 10.35
CA GLY A 118 -9.81 2.86 9.86
C GLY A 118 -9.27 3.35 8.52
N PRO A 119 -8.14 2.77 8.06
CA PRO A 119 -7.59 3.12 6.75
C PRO A 119 -8.67 2.99 5.66
N ILE A 120 -8.86 4.05 4.87
CA ILE A 120 -9.83 4.07 3.76
C ILE A 120 -9.09 3.61 2.51
N LEU A 121 -9.58 2.56 1.85
CA LEU A 121 -9.01 2.08 0.61
C LEU A 121 -9.16 3.14 -0.47
N SER A 122 -8.03 3.70 -0.93
CA SER A 122 -8.01 4.74 -1.95
C SER A 122 -7.75 4.17 -3.34
N ALA A 123 -6.92 3.13 -3.44
CA ALA A 123 -6.62 2.49 -4.71
C ALA A 123 -6.25 1.01 -4.55
N THR A 124 -6.39 0.25 -5.64
CA THR A 124 -6.03 -1.17 -5.71
C THR A 124 -5.45 -1.50 -7.08
N LYS A 125 -4.43 -2.36 -7.10
CA LYS A 125 -3.77 -2.86 -8.30
C LYS A 125 -3.56 -4.36 -8.19
N ASP A 126 -4.08 -5.11 -9.16
CA ASP A 126 -3.76 -6.54 -9.28
C ASP A 126 -2.35 -6.72 -9.86
N LEU A 127 -1.58 -7.61 -9.26
CA LEU A 127 -0.19 -7.89 -9.61
C LEU A 127 -0.02 -9.26 -10.26
N HIS A 128 -0.63 -10.32 -9.69
CA HIS A 128 -0.62 -11.70 -10.18
C HIS A 128 0.73 -12.17 -10.78
N THR A 129 1.82 -11.94 -10.06
CA THR A 129 3.19 -12.20 -10.54
C THR A 129 4.07 -12.77 -9.42
N PHE A 130 5.26 -13.27 -9.77
CA PHE A 130 6.24 -13.76 -8.81
C PHE A 130 7.42 -12.80 -8.71
N LEU A 131 7.86 -12.55 -7.49
CA LEU A 131 9.00 -11.72 -7.15
C LEU A 131 10.14 -12.62 -6.66
N ALA A 132 11.29 -12.54 -7.31
CA ALA A 132 12.51 -13.20 -6.87
C ALA A 132 13.49 -12.19 -6.24
N PRO A 133 14.44 -12.64 -5.39
CA PRO A 133 15.50 -11.77 -4.88
C PRO A 133 16.24 -11.07 -6.03
N ASN A 134 16.71 -9.84 -5.77
CA ASN A 134 17.42 -9.01 -6.75
C ASN A 134 16.61 -8.69 -8.04
N LYS A 135 15.31 -8.91 -8.02
CA LYS A 135 14.37 -8.43 -9.04
C LYS A 135 13.48 -7.35 -8.46
N ALA A 136 12.95 -6.52 -9.35
CA ALA A 136 11.98 -5.50 -9.02
C ALA A 136 10.76 -5.69 -9.91
N ILE A 137 9.58 -5.47 -9.34
CA ILE A 137 8.31 -5.38 -10.07
C ILE A 137 7.86 -3.93 -10.02
N SER A 138 7.57 -3.36 -11.18
CA SER A 138 6.99 -2.02 -11.28
C SER A 138 5.49 -2.09 -11.56
N ALA A 139 4.72 -1.22 -10.90
CA ALA A 139 3.29 -1.10 -11.11
C ALA A 139 2.83 0.35 -10.94
N THR A 140 2.10 0.87 -11.92
CA THR A 140 1.43 2.16 -11.83
C THR A 140 0.04 1.98 -11.22
N VAL A 141 -0.25 2.74 -10.17
CA VAL A 141 -1.53 2.78 -9.46
C VAL A 141 -2.22 4.12 -9.68
N GLU A 142 -3.46 4.09 -10.14
CA GLU A 142 -4.28 5.30 -10.35
C GLU A 142 -4.97 5.69 -9.04
N ILE A 143 -4.87 6.97 -8.66
CA ILE A 143 -5.50 7.48 -7.44
C ILE A 143 -6.73 8.31 -7.81
N THR A 144 -7.91 7.81 -7.47
CA THR A 144 -9.19 8.46 -7.79
C THR A 144 -9.69 9.40 -6.70
N ASP A 145 -9.09 9.31 -5.51
CA ASP A 145 -9.46 10.15 -4.36
C ASP A 145 -8.40 11.20 -4.07
N ARG A 146 -8.85 12.41 -3.77
CA ARG A 146 -7.97 13.50 -3.35
C ARG A 146 -7.68 13.40 -1.85
N ALA A 147 -6.80 12.50 -1.47
CA ALA A 147 -6.38 12.33 -0.08
C ALA A 147 -4.89 11.95 0.01
N PRO A 148 -4.19 12.34 1.09
CA PRO A 148 -2.87 11.79 1.36
C PRO A 148 -2.98 10.28 1.63
N LEU A 149 -2.02 9.52 1.10
CA LEU A 149 -1.89 8.09 1.35
C LEU A 149 -0.96 7.88 2.54
N SER A 150 -1.39 7.02 3.46
CA SER A 150 -0.72 6.76 4.73
C SER A 150 -0.25 5.32 4.89
N GLN A 151 -0.80 4.39 4.11
CA GLN A 151 -0.44 2.98 4.20
C GLN A 151 -0.50 2.31 2.82
N ALA A 152 0.45 1.40 2.58
CA ALA A 152 0.46 0.49 1.45
C ALA A 152 0.41 -0.95 1.97
N ASP A 153 -0.46 -1.77 1.39
CA ASP A 153 -0.53 -3.20 1.68
C ASP A 153 -0.21 -4.01 0.42
N VAL A 154 0.59 -5.06 0.58
CA VAL A 154 0.81 -6.08 -0.46
C VAL A 154 0.20 -7.40 0.02
N GLU A 155 -0.79 -7.91 -0.70
CA GLU A 155 -1.37 -9.23 -0.49
C GLU A 155 -0.55 -10.29 -1.22
N LEU A 156 -0.23 -11.35 -0.49
CA LEU A 156 0.61 -12.44 -0.95
C LEU A 156 -0.22 -13.71 -1.20
N SER A 157 0.32 -14.60 -2.03
CA SER A 157 -0.36 -15.83 -2.45
C SER A 157 0.43 -17.09 -2.16
N ARG A 158 1.74 -17.07 -2.42
CA ARG A 158 2.60 -18.24 -2.28
C ARG A 158 4.03 -17.84 -2.00
N LEU A 159 4.73 -18.62 -1.19
CA LEU A 159 6.17 -18.59 -1.06
C LEU A 159 6.71 -19.92 -1.59
N VAL A 160 7.70 -19.85 -2.48
CA VAL A 160 8.42 -21.00 -3.03
C VAL A 160 9.91 -20.82 -2.75
N ILE A 161 10.55 -21.83 -2.18
CA ILE A 161 11.99 -21.87 -1.93
C ILE A 161 12.53 -23.14 -2.57
N HIS A 162 13.55 -22.97 -3.40
CA HIS A 162 14.35 -24.06 -3.94
C HIS A 162 15.72 -24.06 -3.28
N GLY A 163 16.26 -25.25 -3.05
CA GLY A 163 17.60 -25.38 -2.48
C GLY A 163 18.10 -26.81 -2.45
N THR A 164 19.16 -26.99 -1.68
CA THR A 164 19.75 -28.27 -1.36
C THR A 164 19.82 -28.40 0.15
N ALA A 165 19.23 -29.45 0.69
CA ALA A 165 19.27 -29.74 2.12
C ALA A 165 20.36 -30.78 2.40
N GLN A 166 21.19 -30.50 3.41
CA GLN A 166 22.23 -31.41 3.87
C GLN A 166 21.60 -32.48 4.75
N ARG A 167 21.83 -33.76 4.40
CA ARG A 167 21.45 -34.90 5.22
C ARG A 167 22.64 -35.75 5.59
N ALA A 168 22.48 -36.60 6.61
CA ALA A 168 23.51 -37.53 7.05
C ALA A 168 23.94 -38.53 5.96
N ASP A 169 23.04 -38.92 5.04
CA ASP A 169 23.33 -39.86 3.96
C ASP A 169 23.88 -39.18 2.69
N ALA A 170 23.26 -38.10 2.26
CA ALA A 170 23.63 -37.34 1.08
C ALA A 170 22.90 -35.99 1.02
N ASP A 171 23.48 -35.02 0.33
CA ASP A 171 22.77 -33.78 -0.04
C ASP A 171 21.59 -34.10 -0.97
N ARG A 172 20.43 -33.49 -0.70
CA ARG A 172 19.20 -33.70 -1.48
C ARG A 172 18.62 -32.38 -1.96
N PRO A 173 18.09 -32.32 -3.20
CA PRO A 173 17.30 -31.16 -3.61
C PRO A 173 16.06 -31.05 -2.72
N ILE A 174 15.71 -29.83 -2.34
CA ILE A 174 14.52 -29.51 -1.55
C ILE A 174 13.69 -28.44 -2.25
N VAL A 175 12.36 -28.64 -2.22
CA VAL A 175 11.38 -27.65 -2.68
C VAL A 175 10.38 -27.43 -1.56
N ILE A 176 10.28 -26.18 -1.12
CA ILE A 176 9.30 -25.72 -0.13
C ILE A 176 8.31 -24.85 -0.88
N SER A 177 7.04 -25.23 -0.91
CA SER A 177 5.97 -24.50 -1.60
C SER A 177 4.79 -24.33 -0.67
N VAL A 178 4.73 -23.18 -0.01
CA VAL A 178 3.75 -22.89 1.04
C VAL A 178 2.73 -21.86 0.55
N PRO A 179 1.42 -22.13 0.63
CA PRO A 179 0.41 -21.11 0.38
C PRO A 179 0.44 -20.10 1.53
N VAL A 180 0.62 -18.83 1.21
CA VAL A 180 0.53 -17.70 2.17
C VAL A 180 -0.69 -16.85 1.83
N ASN A 181 -1.76 -17.51 1.37
CA ASN A 181 -2.98 -16.85 0.90
C ASN A 181 -3.57 -15.98 2.01
N GLY A 182 -3.70 -14.69 1.72
CA GLY A 182 -4.27 -13.72 2.66
C GLY A 182 -3.27 -13.13 3.64
N ALA A 183 -2.00 -13.55 3.62
CA ALA A 183 -0.94 -12.79 4.27
C ALA A 183 -0.85 -11.40 3.62
N ARG A 184 -0.84 -10.37 4.46
CA ARG A 184 -0.74 -8.98 4.03
C ARG A 184 0.41 -8.34 4.77
N LEU A 185 1.32 -7.76 4.00
CA LEU A 185 2.40 -6.95 4.56
C LEU A 185 2.02 -5.50 4.38
N ALA A 186 2.08 -4.73 5.47
CA ALA A 186 1.69 -3.32 5.49
C ALA A 186 2.92 -2.45 5.76
N ALA A 187 3.02 -1.32 5.06
CA ALA A 187 4.02 -0.30 5.28
C ALA A 187 3.35 1.06 5.44
N ALA A 188 3.82 1.87 6.39
CA ALA A 188 3.44 3.27 6.46
C ALA A 188 4.07 4.02 5.28
N VAL A 189 3.28 4.83 4.59
CA VAL A 189 3.74 5.68 3.48
C VAL A 189 3.31 7.12 3.72
N SER A 190 3.92 8.07 3.02
CA SER A 190 3.55 9.48 3.10
C SER A 190 3.55 10.09 1.72
N ILE A 191 2.46 9.85 0.98
CA ILE A 191 2.29 10.33 -0.40
C ILE A 191 1.17 11.36 -0.42
N SER A 192 1.44 12.54 -0.96
CA SER A 192 0.43 13.60 -1.09
C SER A 192 -0.11 13.64 -2.52
N ILE A 193 -1.43 13.46 -2.67
CA ILE A 193 -2.12 13.47 -3.96
C ILE A 193 -3.05 14.69 -4.04
N GLY A 194 -3.00 15.40 -5.17
CA GLY A 194 -3.93 16.47 -5.51
C GLY A 194 -3.26 17.81 -5.82
N ARG A 195 -4.06 18.88 -5.73
CA ARG A 195 -3.64 20.23 -6.17
C ARG A 195 -2.38 20.71 -5.44
N GLY A 196 -1.38 21.12 -6.20
CA GLY A 196 -0.12 21.65 -5.68
C GLY A 196 0.94 20.59 -5.42
N HIS A 197 0.66 19.32 -5.71
CA HIS A 197 1.62 18.21 -5.66
C HIS A 197 1.88 17.66 -7.06
N ASP A 198 3.00 16.96 -7.23
CA ASP A 198 3.32 16.30 -8.49
C ASP A 198 2.30 15.20 -8.79
N HIS A 199 1.91 15.13 -10.06
CA HIS A 199 0.89 14.20 -10.55
C HIS A 199 1.37 12.74 -10.58
N HIS A 200 2.69 12.53 -10.60
CA HIS A 200 3.33 11.23 -10.50
C HIS A 200 4.21 11.22 -9.25
N GLN A 201 4.00 10.23 -8.39
CA GLN A 201 4.76 10.02 -7.16
C GLN A 201 5.41 8.63 -7.21
N ASP A 202 6.65 8.50 -6.77
CA ASP A 202 7.33 7.21 -6.68
C ASP A 202 7.08 6.56 -5.32
N LEU A 203 6.88 5.25 -5.31
CA LEU A 203 6.70 4.43 -4.11
C LEU A 203 7.64 3.21 -4.15
N GLY A 204 8.68 3.23 -3.32
CA GLY A 204 9.57 2.08 -3.14
C GLY A 204 9.05 1.17 -2.03
N LEU A 205 8.90 -0.13 -2.30
CA LEU A 205 8.53 -1.13 -1.30
C LEU A 205 9.57 -2.26 -1.30
N SER A 206 10.01 -2.67 -0.12
CA SER A 206 10.89 -3.83 0.06
C SER A 206 10.24 -4.84 1.00
N ILE A 207 10.12 -6.07 0.53
CA ILE A 207 9.67 -7.20 1.35
C ILE A 207 10.89 -7.83 2.00
N ALA A 208 10.90 -7.89 3.32
CA ALA A 208 11.90 -8.61 4.10
C ALA A 208 11.33 -9.96 4.55
N LEU A 209 12.07 -11.03 4.27
CA LEU A 209 11.77 -12.37 4.77
C LEU A 209 12.33 -12.53 6.19
N PRO A 210 11.65 -13.26 7.08
CA PRO A 210 12.19 -13.55 8.41
C PRO A 210 13.52 -14.30 8.31
N ALA A 211 14.54 -13.90 9.08
CA ALA A 211 15.86 -14.54 9.06
C ALA A 211 15.81 -16.00 9.55
N ASP A 212 14.84 -16.33 10.40
CA ASP A 212 14.61 -17.66 10.95
C ASP A 212 13.44 -18.38 10.26
N LEU A 213 13.06 -17.96 9.05
CA LEU A 213 11.94 -18.53 8.30
C LEU A 213 12.02 -20.06 8.22
N LEU A 214 13.23 -20.61 8.08
CA LEU A 214 13.48 -22.06 8.01
C LEU A 214 13.97 -22.68 9.33
N ALA A 215 14.00 -21.91 10.42
CA ALA A 215 14.45 -22.40 11.72
C ALA A 215 13.54 -23.53 12.24
N GLY A 216 14.18 -24.60 12.74
CA GLY A 216 13.47 -25.78 13.23
C GLY A 216 12.96 -26.71 12.14
N LEU A 217 13.30 -26.49 10.86
CA LEU A 217 13.03 -27.47 9.81
C LEU A 217 13.87 -28.73 10.03
N ASP A 218 13.23 -29.82 10.46
CA ASP A 218 13.87 -31.12 10.58
C ASP A 218 13.91 -31.82 9.21
N VAL A 219 14.96 -31.52 8.45
CA VAL A 219 15.22 -32.10 7.12
C VAL A 219 15.29 -33.63 7.17
N GLU A 220 15.78 -34.21 8.27
CA GLU A 220 15.95 -35.65 8.40
C GLU A 220 14.60 -36.39 8.48
N SER A 221 13.58 -35.72 9.01
CA SER A 221 12.21 -36.26 9.07
C SER A 221 11.46 -36.20 7.73
N LEU A 222 11.99 -35.50 6.73
CA LEU A 222 11.32 -35.35 5.43
C LEU A 222 11.42 -36.63 4.60
N GLU A 223 10.30 -37.03 3.99
CA GLU A 223 10.25 -38.15 3.08
C GLU A 223 10.89 -37.77 1.75
N VAL A 224 11.72 -38.67 1.21
CA VAL A 224 12.35 -38.49 -0.10
C VAL A 224 11.36 -38.91 -1.19
N GLY A 225 11.04 -37.98 -2.08
CA GLY A 225 10.19 -38.25 -3.24
C GLY A 225 10.80 -39.27 -4.20
N PRO A 226 10.00 -39.81 -5.15
CA PRO A 226 10.47 -40.79 -6.13
C PRO A 226 11.56 -40.27 -7.07
N ASP A 227 11.67 -38.94 -7.19
CA ASP A 227 12.70 -38.22 -7.95
C ASP A 227 13.95 -37.88 -7.10
N GLY A 228 13.96 -38.25 -5.81
CA GLY A 228 15.02 -37.89 -4.88
C GLY A 228 14.87 -36.53 -4.22
N THR A 229 13.76 -35.81 -4.46
CA THR A 229 13.51 -34.46 -3.94
C THR A 229 12.76 -34.49 -2.62
N LEU A 230 13.19 -33.67 -1.66
CA LEU A 230 12.44 -33.38 -0.44
C LEU A 230 11.37 -32.33 -0.76
N THR A 231 10.09 -32.61 -0.49
CA THR A 231 9.01 -31.67 -0.81
C THR A 231 8.23 -31.30 0.43
N VAL A 232 8.19 -30.01 0.76
CA VAL A 232 7.32 -29.43 1.78
C VAL A 232 6.23 -28.63 1.08
N SER A 233 4.97 -29.00 1.25
CA SER A 233 3.83 -28.34 0.62
C SER A 233 2.54 -28.50 1.41
N ALA A 234 1.44 -27.90 0.95
CA ALA A 234 0.13 -28.12 1.56
C ALA A 234 -0.33 -29.59 1.50
N THR A 235 0.20 -30.39 0.58
CA THR A 235 -0.13 -31.82 0.41
C THR A 235 0.94 -32.75 0.98
N SER A 236 2.20 -32.32 1.05
CA SER A 236 3.33 -33.09 1.58
C SER A 236 3.88 -32.40 2.84
N HIS A 237 3.91 -33.07 3.99
CA HIS A 237 4.31 -32.44 5.27
C HIS A 237 3.47 -31.21 5.64
N ARG A 238 2.14 -31.32 5.53
CA ARG A 238 1.18 -30.22 5.75
C ARG A 238 1.41 -29.41 7.03
N ALA A 239 1.63 -30.05 8.17
CA ALA A 239 1.80 -29.35 9.45
C ALA A 239 3.01 -28.40 9.43
N LEU A 240 4.09 -28.81 8.75
CA LEU A 240 5.27 -27.99 8.57
C LEU A 240 4.99 -26.83 7.59
N ALA A 241 4.29 -27.09 6.49
CA ALA A 241 3.89 -26.05 5.55
C ALA A 241 3.00 -24.98 6.21
N GLU A 242 2.06 -25.39 7.08
CA GLU A 242 1.21 -24.50 7.88
C GLU A 242 2.05 -23.67 8.86
N ALA A 243 3.03 -24.29 9.55
CA ALA A 243 3.92 -23.59 10.47
C ALA A 243 4.81 -22.54 9.77
N LEU A 244 5.35 -22.87 8.60
CA LEU A 244 6.12 -21.94 7.78
C LEU A 244 5.27 -20.77 7.27
N ALA A 245 4.04 -21.04 6.83
CA ALA A 245 3.12 -19.99 6.40
C ALA A 245 2.71 -19.06 7.55
N ALA A 246 2.49 -19.60 8.76
CA ALA A 246 2.20 -18.81 9.95
C ALA A 246 3.38 -17.90 10.33
N ARG A 247 4.60 -18.45 10.43
CA ARG A 247 5.81 -17.67 10.73
C ARG A 247 6.03 -16.55 9.71
N PHE A 248 5.88 -16.87 8.43
CA PHE A 248 5.96 -15.88 7.37
C PHE A 248 4.94 -14.74 7.57
N GLY A 249 3.69 -15.06 7.90
CA GLY A 249 2.64 -14.05 8.12
C GLY A 249 2.83 -13.19 9.37
N GLU A 250 3.51 -13.72 10.40
CA GLU A 250 3.75 -13.02 11.66
C GLU A 250 4.99 -12.10 11.60
N GLU A 251 6.03 -12.51 10.87
CA GLU A 251 7.35 -11.88 10.96
C GLU A 251 7.81 -11.20 9.67
N ALA A 252 7.21 -11.52 8.52
CA ALA A 252 7.55 -10.80 7.28
C ALA A 252 7.13 -9.33 7.40
N ALA A 253 7.97 -8.45 6.86
CA ALA A 253 7.75 -7.01 6.93
C ALA A 253 7.75 -6.39 5.54
N LEU A 254 6.91 -5.37 5.37
CA LEU A 254 7.00 -4.44 4.24
C LEU A 254 7.66 -3.17 4.71
N LEU A 255 8.73 -2.79 4.03
CA LEU A 255 9.51 -1.59 4.30
C LEU A 255 9.29 -0.58 3.18
N HIS A 256 9.27 0.70 3.53
CA HIS A 256 9.14 1.84 2.63
C HIS A 256 10.35 2.76 2.76
#